data_AF-A0A8J6IN56-F1
#
_entry.id   AF-A0A8J6IN56-F1
#
_cell.length_a   1.000
_cell.length_b   1.000
_cell.length_c   1.000
_cell.angle_alpha   90.00
_cell.angle_beta   90.00
_cell.angle_gamma   90.00
#
_symmetry.space_group_name_H-M   'P 1'
#
loop_
_entity.id
_entity.type
_entity.pdbx_description
1 polymer ?
#
loop_
_entity_poly.entity_id
_entity_poly.type
_entity_poly.pdbx_seq_one_letter_code
_entity_poly.pdbx_strand_id
1 'polypeptide(L)' 'MAAAAGGPARAYQDFLLQLAVLARNDTNLGLTHGDYLLSNMNITADGPVTVYDFDECAYGWSLLDIAVYLYYFT' A
#
# COMPACT_ATOMS: atom_id res chain seq x y z
N MET A 1 -5.53 4.90 -35.26
CA MET A 1 -6.51 4.01 -34.60
C MET A 1 -6.34 4.18 -33.09
N ALA A 2 -7.31 4.74 -32.39
CA ALA A 2 -7.26 4.84 -30.93
C ALA A 2 -7.55 3.45 -30.35
N ALA A 3 -6.62 2.91 -29.56
CA ALA A 3 -6.88 1.70 -28.80
C ALA A 3 -8.04 1.99 -27.84
N ALA A 4 -9.11 1.20 -27.90
CA ALA A 4 -10.21 1.28 -26.94
C ALA A 4 -9.60 1.13 -25.54
N ALA A 5 -9.82 2.13 -24.68
CA ALA A 5 -9.40 2.05 -23.28
C ALA A 5 -10.01 0.77 -22.70
N GLY A 6 -9.14 -0.16 -22.28
CA GLY A 6 -9.58 -1.42 -21.70
C GLY A 6 -10.49 -1.15 -20.50
N GLY A 7 -11.61 -1.87 -20.41
CA GLY A 7 -12.54 -1.71 -19.28
C GLY A 7 -11.87 -1.96 -17.92
N PRO A 8 -12.56 -1.72 -16.79
CA PRO A 8 -11.97 -1.76 -15.45
C PRO A 8 -11.16 -3.02 -15.13
N ALA A 9 -11.65 -4.19 -15.57
CA ALA A 9 -10.95 -5.47 -15.40
C ALA A 9 -9.59 -5.52 -16.12
N ARG A 10 -9.49 -4.89 -17.29
CA ARG A 10 -8.23 -4.82 -18.04
C ARG A 10 -7.24 -3.86 -17.39
N ALA A 11 -7.71 -2.69 -16.97
CA ALA A 11 -6.87 -1.74 -16.23
C ALA A 11 -6.30 -2.35 -14.93
N TYR A 12 -7.12 -3.12 -14.21
CA TYR A 12 -6.69 -3.86 -13.03
C TYR A 12 -5.61 -4.91 -13.36
N GLN A 13 -5.81 -5.73 -14.40
CA GLN A 13 -4.81 -6.71 -14.84
C GLN A 13 -3.49 -6.03 -15.27
N ASP A 14 -3.57 -4.95 -16.03
CA ASP A 14 -2.38 -4.21 -16.48
C ASP A 14 -1.62 -3.62 -15.28
N PHE A 15 -2.33 -3.14 -14.26
CA PHE A 15 -1.72 -2.68 -13.01
C PHE A 15 -1.01 -3.81 -12.25
N LEU A 16 -1.64 -4.98 -12.11
CA LEU A 16 -1.01 -6.13 -11.48
C LEU A 16 0.27 -6.56 -12.21
N LEU A 17 0.27 -6.53 -13.54
CA LEU A 17 1.46 -6.84 -14.34
C LEU A 17 2.58 -5.81 -14.13
N GLN A 18 2.25 -4.52 -13.95
CA GLN A 18 3.23 -3.49 -13.62
C GLN A 18 3.84 -3.70 -12.23
N LEU A 19 3.04 -4.10 -11.23
CA LEU A 19 3.54 -4.43 -9.91
C LEU A 19 4.43 -5.68 -9.93
N ALA A 20 4.07 -6.69 -10.73
CA ALA A 20 4.76 -7.97 -10.77
C ALA A 20 6.26 -7.85 -11.15
N VAL A 21 6.63 -6.80 -11.91
CA VAL A 21 8.02 -6.59 -12.37
C VAL A 21 8.86 -5.71 -11.45
N LEU A 22 8.30 -5.17 -10.37
CA LEU A 22 9.06 -4.37 -9.41
C LEU A 22 10.10 -5.25 -8.69
N ALA A 23 11.28 -4.67 -8.43
CA ALA A 23 12.36 -5.35 -7.73
C ALA A 23 11.91 -5.80 -6.33
N ARG A 24 12.36 -6.99 -5.92
CA ARG A 24 12.11 -7.57 -4.60
C ARG A 24 13.42 -7.97 -3.97
N ASN A 25 13.70 -7.45 -2.79
CA ASN A 25 14.88 -7.75 -2.00
C ASN A 25 14.60 -7.52 -0.51
N ASP A 26 15.57 -7.87 0.33
CA ASP A 26 15.44 -7.84 1.78
C ASP A 26 15.29 -6.42 2.38
N THR A 27 15.46 -5.37 1.57
CA THR A 27 15.30 -3.97 2.02
C THR A 27 14.01 -3.33 1.55
N ASN A 28 13.29 -3.94 0.60
CA ASN A 28 12.10 -3.34 -0.01
C ASN A 28 10.85 -4.23 0.00
N LEU A 29 10.96 -5.48 0.43
CA LEU A 29 9.85 -6.43 0.54
C LEU A 29 9.84 -7.06 1.94
N GLY A 30 8.68 -7.05 2.59
CA GLY A 30 8.53 -7.59 3.93
C GLY A 30 7.06 -7.65 4.35
N LEU A 31 6.82 -7.91 5.63
CA LEU A 31 5.49 -7.80 6.22
C LEU A 31 5.12 -6.31 6.36
N THR A 32 3.98 -5.92 5.79
CA THR A 32 3.41 -4.57 5.86
C THR A 32 2.15 -4.58 6.72
N HIS A 33 1.76 -3.42 7.23
CA HIS A 33 0.51 -3.26 7.97
C HIS A 33 -0.72 -3.48 7.07
N GLY A 34 -0.64 -3.05 5.80
CA GLY A 34 -1.71 -3.23 4.81
C GLY A 34 -2.76 -2.12 4.84
N ASP A 35 -3.09 -1.62 6.04
CA ASP A 35 -4.00 -0.48 6.25
C ASP A 35 -3.38 0.64 7.12
N TYR A 36 -2.20 1.14 6.71
CA TYR A 36 -1.41 2.10 7.50
C TYR A 36 -1.94 3.54 7.36
N LEU A 37 -2.98 3.91 8.11
CA LEU A 37 -3.64 5.23 8.03
C LEU A 37 -3.95 5.85 9.42
N LEU A 38 -4.29 7.14 9.44
CA LEU A 38 -4.33 7.94 10.69
C LEU A 38 -5.34 7.42 11.72
N SER A 39 -6.50 6.87 11.31
CA SER A 39 -7.47 6.33 12.28
C SER A 39 -6.99 5.07 13.00
N ASN A 40 -5.96 4.41 12.47
CA ASN A 40 -5.33 3.23 13.05
C ASN A 40 -4.11 3.60 13.91
N MET A 41 -3.93 4.90 14.20
CA MET A 41 -2.83 5.43 15.01
C MET A 41 -3.36 6.27 16.16
N ASN A 42 -2.81 6.06 17.35
CA ASN A 42 -2.90 7.02 18.43
C ASN A 42 -1.61 7.85 18.47
N ILE A 43 -1.74 9.15 18.19
CA ILE A 43 -0.66 10.12 18.20
C ILE A 43 -0.92 11.10 19.34
N THR A 44 0.03 11.19 20.27
CA THR A 44 -0.04 12.10 21.42
C THR A 44 1.14 13.07 21.39
N ALA A 45 1.02 14.24 22.03
CA ALA A 45 2.02 15.29 21.95
C ALA A 45 3.40 14.86 22.50
N ASP A 46 3.42 14.03 23.55
CA ASP A 46 4.63 13.67 24.30
C ASP A 46 4.90 12.15 24.34
N GLY A 47 4.13 11.35 23.59
CA GLY A 47 4.19 9.89 23.62
C GLY A 47 4.60 9.27 22.28
N PRO A 48 5.00 7.98 22.30
CA PRO A 48 5.26 7.24 21.06
C PRO A 48 3.97 7.11 20.25
N VAL A 49 4.10 7.05 18.93
CA VAL A 49 2.99 6.66 18.04
C VAL A 49 2.65 5.21 18.35
N THR A 50 1.38 4.95 18.66
CA THR A 50 0.88 3.58 18.83
C THR A 50 0.02 3.23 17.63
N VAL A 51 0.37 2.15 16.94
CA VAL A 51 -0.35 1.63 15.78
C VAL A 51 -1.22 0.46 16.25
N TYR A 52 -2.43 0.35 15.71
CA TYR A 52 -3.38 -0.73 15.97
C TYR A 52 -3.95 -1.26 14.65
N ASP A 53 -4.79 -2.29 14.73
CA ASP A 53 -5.54 -2.86 13.60
C ASP A 53 -4.68 -3.57 12.53
N PHE A 54 -4.02 -4.64 12.97
CA PHE A 54 -3.09 -5.44 12.15
C PHE A 54 -3.76 -6.62 11.42
N ASP A 55 -5.06 -6.54 11.12
CA ASP A 55 -5.80 -7.64 10.49
C ASP A 55 -5.53 -7.79 8.98
N GLU A 56 -5.17 -6.69 8.30
CA GLU A 56 -4.78 -6.64 6.88
C GLU A 56 -3.27 -6.85 6.61
N CYS A 57 -2.53 -7.34 7.61
CA CYS A 57 -1.10 -7.57 7.47
C CYS A 57 -0.77 -8.62 6.39
N ALA A 58 0.09 -8.23 5.45
CA ALA A 58 0.47 -9.09 4.33
C ALA A 58 1.92 -8.83 3.88
N TYR A 59 2.49 -9.76 3.11
CA TYR A 59 3.76 -9.52 2.44
C TYR A 59 3.55 -8.54 1.29
N GLY A 60 4.26 -7.41 1.34
CA GLY A 60 4.17 -6.34 0.36
C GLY A 60 5.49 -5.59 0.22
N TRP A 61 5.56 -4.70 -0.77
CA TRP A 61 6.66 -3.74 -0.81
C TRP A 61 6.54 -2.80 0.37
N SER A 62 7.64 -2.45 1.05
CA SER A 62 7.60 -1.52 2.19
C SER A 62 7.00 -0.16 1.84
N LEU A 63 7.04 0.21 0.55
CA LEU A 63 6.40 1.42 0.02
C LEU A 63 4.86 1.37 0.09
N LEU A 64 4.25 0.18 0.21
CA LEU A 64 2.80 0.00 0.28
C LEU A 64 2.20 0.78 1.45
N ASP A 65 2.75 0.64 2.67
CA ASP A 65 2.24 1.36 3.85
C ASP A 65 2.36 2.88 3.70
N ILE A 66 3.42 3.37 3.05
CA ILE A 66 3.59 4.80 2.74
C ILE A 66 2.53 5.26 1.72
N ALA A 67 2.29 4.46 0.68
CA ALA A 67 1.32 4.77 -0.36
C ALA A 67 -0.11 4.78 0.17
N VAL A 68 -0.47 3.79 1.02
CA VAL A 68 -1.76 3.71 1.70
C VAL A 68 -1.98 4.94 2.59
N TYR A 69 -0.98 5.30 3.41
CA TYR A 69 -1.07 6.51 4.24
C TYR A 69 -1.35 7.74 3.38
N LEU A 70 -0.57 7.96 2.32
CA LEU A 70 -0.73 9.12 1.44
C LEU A 70 -2.07 9.13 0.69
N TYR A 71 -2.59 7.95 0.32
CA TYR A 71 -3.88 7.83 -0.36
C TYR A 71 -5.05 8.28 0.52
N TYR A 72 -5.03 7.92 1.81
CA TYR A 72 -6.08 8.30 2.77
C TYR A 72 -5.81 9.64 3.48
N PHE A 73 -4.63 10.23 3.30
CA PHE A 73 -4.27 11.48 3.98
C PHE A 73 -4.92 12.73 3.36
N THR A 74 -5.26 12.69 2.07
CA THR A 74 -5.88 13.80 1.32
C THR A 74 -7.39 13.67 1.25
#